data_AF-A0A934B8C5-F1
#
_entry.id   AF-A0A934B8C5-F1
#
_cell.length_a   1.000
_cell.length_b   1.000
_cell.length_c   1.000
_cell.angle_alpha   90.00
_cell.angle_beta   90.00
_cell.angle_gamma   90.00
#
_symmetry.space_group_name_H-M   'P 1'
#
loop_
_entity.id
_entity.type
_entity.pdbx_description
1 polymer ?
#
loop_
_entity_poly.entity_id
_entity_poly.type
_entity_poly.pdbx_seq_one_letter_code
_entity_poly.pdbx_strand_id
1 'polypeptide(L)'
;MRRALRTTVTTGSIFIVSFIFNAAAGAVPVMHNEAVLHGVVEEHSLTQSGLVGIVPEQIIYKFVISVRTVEDVNAYPNFIRGKEGRSMIFYSKEKQSSDLLNKEVKAVVEYRGDERGGLFWIKKIEVIK
;
A
#
# COMPACT_ATOMS: atom_id res chain seq x y z
N MET A 1 -22.17 -75.79 -31.97
CA MET A 1 -20.89 -75.47 -31.28
C MET A 1 -20.88 -74.00 -30.92
N ARG A 2 -20.91 -73.68 -29.62
CA ARG A 2 -20.91 -72.30 -29.10
C ARG A 2 -19.46 -71.77 -29.06
N ARG A 3 -19.20 -70.59 -29.60
CA ARG A 3 -17.94 -69.84 -29.38
C ARG A 3 -18.28 -68.52 -28.70
N ALA A 4 -17.85 -68.39 -27.45
CA ALA A 4 -17.73 -67.14 -26.72
C ALA A 4 -16.36 -66.51 -27.05
N LEU A 5 -16.24 -65.17 -27.01
CA LEU A 5 -15.05 -64.45 -26.51
C LEU A 5 -15.39 -62.94 -26.50
N ARG A 6 -15.62 -62.37 -25.30
CA ARG A 6 -14.67 -61.56 -24.49
C ARG A 6 -14.59 -60.09 -24.93
N THR A 7 -15.44 -59.28 -24.31
CA THR A 7 -15.39 -57.82 -24.26
C THR A 7 -14.14 -57.38 -23.47
N THR A 8 -13.29 -56.58 -24.08
CA THR A 8 -12.10 -55.99 -23.44
C THR A 8 -12.46 -54.60 -22.91
N VAL A 9 -12.35 -54.40 -21.60
CA VAL A 9 -12.53 -53.10 -20.95
C VAL A 9 -11.17 -52.42 -20.88
N THR A 10 -11.01 -51.29 -21.57
CA THR A 10 -9.80 -50.47 -21.54
C THR A 10 -9.86 -49.53 -20.34
N THR A 11 -9.11 -49.85 -19.29
CA THR A 11 -8.94 -49.02 -18.10
C THR A 11 -7.95 -47.89 -18.40
N GLY A 12 -8.46 -46.68 -18.65
CA GLY A 12 -7.62 -45.49 -18.83
C GLY A 12 -7.09 -44.98 -17.49
N SER A 13 -5.78 -45.08 -17.27
CA SER A 13 -5.10 -44.49 -16.12
C SER A 13 -4.87 -43.00 -16.37
N ILE A 14 -5.57 -42.15 -15.60
CA ILE A 14 -5.36 -40.70 -15.59
C ILE A 14 -4.17 -40.40 -14.66
N PHE A 15 -3.04 -39.98 -15.23
CA PHE A 15 -1.91 -39.43 -14.49
C PHE A 15 -2.19 -37.95 -14.18
N ILE A 16 -2.47 -37.63 -12.91
CA ILE A 16 -2.55 -36.25 -12.43
C ILE A 16 -1.13 -35.79 -12.08
N VAL A 17 -0.54 -34.97 -12.94
CA VAL A 17 0.74 -34.30 -12.66
C VAL A 17 0.45 -33.08 -11.80
N SER A 18 0.65 -33.21 -10.49
CA SER A 18 0.59 -32.08 -9.55
C SER A 18 1.81 -31.17 -9.76
N PHE A 19 1.61 -30.06 -10.47
CA PHE A 19 2.58 -28.96 -10.55
C PHE A 19 2.63 -28.25 -9.19
N ILE A 20 3.64 -28.59 -8.38
CA ILE A 20 3.98 -27.83 -7.18
C ILE A 20 4.75 -26.59 -7.63
N PHE A 21 4.04 -25.46 -7.78
CA PHE A 21 4.68 -24.15 -7.93
C PHE A 21 5.34 -23.78 -6.61
N ASN A 22 6.64 -24.05 -6.52
CA ASN A 22 7.49 -23.58 -5.43
C ASN A 22 7.81 -22.10 -5.69
N ALA A 23 6.88 -21.21 -5.36
CA ALA A 23 7.12 -19.78 -5.38
C ALA A 23 8.09 -19.46 -4.24
N ALA A 24 9.38 -19.35 -4.57
CA ALA A 24 10.36 -18.79 -3.65
C ALA A 24 9.91 -17.37 -3.29
N ALA A 25 9.47 -17.18 -2.05
CA ALA A 25 9.14 -15.88 -1.48
C ALA A 25 10.43 -15.07 -1.36
N GLY A 26 10.83 -14.42 -2.44
CA GLY A 26 11.90 -13.43 -2.42
C GLY A 26 11.39 -12.22 -1.66
N ALA A 27 11.90 -12.00 -0.44
CA ALA A 27 11.61 -10.81 0.33
C ALA A 27 11.96 -9.58 -0.51
N VAL A 28 10.97 -8.74 -0.82
CA VAL A 28 11.19 -7.52 -1.61
C VAL A 28 11.95 -6.53 -0.72
N PRO A 29 13.16 -6.10 -1.09
CA PRO A 29 13.91 -5.14 -0.28
C PRO A 29 13.12 -3.83 -0.20
N VAL A 30 12.77 -3.44 1.03
CA VAL A 30 12.11 -2.16 1.33
C VAL A 30 13.12 -1.05 1.04
N MET A 31 12.97 -0.38 -0.10
CA MET A 31 13.79 0.79 -0.46
C MET A 31 13.27 1.99 0.32
N HIS A 32 14.14 2.65 1.09
CA HIS A 32 13.78 3.89 1.79
C HIS A 32 13.37 4.95 0.77
N ASN A 33 12.24 5.62 0.99
CA ASN A 33 11.70 6.62 0.09
C ASN A 33 11.22 7.83 0.91
N GLU A 34 11.42 9.03 0.39
CA GLU A 34 11.02 10.24 1.09
C GLU A 34 10.73 11.34 0.07
N ALA A 35 9.69 12.11 0.32
CA ALA A 35 9.30 13.23 -0.50
C ALA A 35 8.79 14.37 0.37
N VAL A 36 8.91 15.58 -0.13
CA VAL A 36 8.27 16.76 0.47
C VAL A 36 7.09 17.11 -0.41
N LEU A 37 5.90 17.23 0.16
CA LEU A 37 4.72 17.72 -0.55
C LEU A 37 4.29 19.06 0.01
N HIS A 38 3.73 19.89 -0.88
CA HIS A 38 2.97 21.06 -0.53
C HIS A 38 1.53 20.84 -0.95
N GLY A 39 0.57 21.14 -0.08
CA GLY A 39 -0.83 20.86 -0.34
C GLY A 39 -1.80 21.55 0.60
N VAL A 40 -3.08 21.27 0.42
CA VAL A 40 -4.15 21.73 1.32
C VAL A 40 -4.75 20.51 2.00
N VAL A 41 -4.92 20.57 3.32
CA VAL A 41 -5.59 19.49 4.06
C VAL A 41 -7.10 19.63 3.88
N GLU A 42 -7.71 18.67 3.19
CA GLU A 42 -9.16 18.63 2.91
C GLU A 42 -9.93 17.87 3.99
N GLU A 43 -9.33 16.84 4.59
CA GLU A 43 -9.92 16.04 5.66
C GLU A 43 -8.85 15.74 6.72
N HIS A 44 -9.26 15.77 7.99
CA HIS A 44 -8.47 15.30 9.12
C HIS A 44 -9.38 14.50 10.05
N SER A 45 -9.08 13.22 10.25
CA SER A 45 -9.90 12.31 11.05
C SER A 45 -9.06 11.29 11.80
N LEU A 46 -9.63 10.74 12.87
CA LEU A 46 -9.08 9.57 13.56
C LEU A 46 -9.63 8.30 12.92
N THR A 47 -8.80 7.28 12.75
CA THR A 47 -9.23 5.98 12.23
C THR A 47 -8.56 4.84 13.00
N GLN A 48 -9.21 3.68 13.04
CA GLN A 48 -8.62 2.46 13.56
C GLN A 48 -7.70 1.85 12.51
N SER A 49 -6.47 1.56 12.90
CA SER A 49 -5.43 1.04 12.01
C SER A 49 -5.80 -0.34 11.40
N GLY A 50 -6.60 -1.15 12.12
CA GLY A 50 -7.11 -2.42 11.62
C GLY A 50 -7.97 -2.29 10.35
N LEU A 51 -8.71 -1.19 10.19
CA LEU A 51 -9.54 -0.93 8.99
C LEU A 51 -8.72 -0.71 7.72
N VAL A 52 -7.43 -0.37 7.87
CA VAL A 52 -6.49 -0.15 6.77
C VAL A 52 -5.38 -1.22 6.75
N GLY A 53 -5.61 -2.35 7.43
CA GLY A 53 -4.71 -3.49 7.41
C GLY A 53 -3.42 -3.33 8.22
N ILE A 54 -3.36 -2.37 9.16
CA ILE A 54 -2.19 -2.13 10.01
C ILE A 54 -2.37 -2.83 11.37
N VAL A 55 -1.40 -3.67 11.72
CA VAL A 55 -1.30 -4.43 12.98
C VAL A 55 -0.06 -3.95 13.77
N PRO A 56 -0.13 -3.84 15.11
CA PRO A 56 -1.29 -4.03 15.98
C PRO A 56 -2.36 -2.94 15.80
N GLU A 57 -3.59 -3.26 16.18
CA GLU A 57 -4.70 -2.32 16.15
C GLU A 57 -4.45 -1.14 17.10
N GLN A 58 -4.55 0.06 16.56
CA GLN A 58 -4.39 1.32 17.30
C GLN A 58 -5.16 2.45 16.60
N ILE A 59 -5.37 3.55 17.31
CA ILE A 59 -5.91 4.77 16.69
C ILE A 59 -4.77 5.51 15.99
N ILE A 60 -4.98 5.85 14.72
CA ILE A 60 -4.06 6.65 13.91
C ILE A 60 -4.80 7.85 13.31
N TYR A 61 -4.02 8.85 12.88
CA TYR A 61 -4.54 10.03 12.21
C TYR A 61 -4.53 9.79 10.70
N LYS A 62 -5.65 10.11 10.06
CA LYS A 62 -5.84 10.07 8.61
C LYS A 62 -5.97 11.50 8.11
N PHE A 63 -5.25 11.81 7.04
CA PHE A 63 -5.30 13.08 6.33
C PHE A 63 -5.66 12.84 4.87
N VAL A 64 -6.54 13.66 4.33
CA VAL A 64 -6.70 13.78 2.88
C VAL A 64 -6.10 15.12 2.49
N ILE A 65 -5.05 15.08 1.67
CA ILE A 65 -4.31 16.28 1.26
C ILE A 65 -4.38 16.42 -0.25
N SER A 66 -4.86 17.58 -0.70
CA SER A 66 -4.79 18.02 -2.08
C SER A 66 -3.35 18.40 -2.43
N VAL A 67 -2.66 17.54 -3.17
CA VAL A 67 -1.24 17.73 -3.50
C VAL A 67 -1.11 18.80 -4.57
N ARG A 68 -0.38 19.88 -4.29
CA ARG A 68 -0.10 20.95 -5.24
C ARG A 68 1.24 20.76 -5.93
N THR A 69 2.30 20.59 -5.13
CA THR A 69 3.65 20.34 -5.64
C THR A 69 4.32 19.26 -4.81
N VAL A 70 5.28 18.58 -5.43
CA VAL A 70 6.10 17.57 -4.78
C VAL A 70 7.56 17.89 -5.09
N GLU A 71 8.40 17.89 -4.06
CA GLU A 71 9.84 18.06 -4.13
C GLU A 71 10.53 16.75 -3.73
N ASP A 72 11.67 16.52 -4.35
CA ASP A 72 12.49 15.35 -4.05
C ASP A 72 13.35 15.59 -2.82
N VAL A 73 13.55 14.52 -2.04
CA VAL A 73 14.61 14.46 -1.05
C VAL A 73 15.78 13.75 -1.70
N ASN A 74 16.82 14.49 -2.11
CA ASN A 74 17.91 14.05 -3.01
C ASN A 74 18.42 12.60 -2.86
N ALA A 75 18.46 12.06 -1.64
CA ALA A 75 18.98 10.73 -1.36
C ALA A 75 17.95 9.59 -1.54
N TYR A 76 16.67 9.91 -1.76
CA TYR A 76 15.58 8.96 -1.71
C TYR A 76 14.65 9.05 -2.94
N PRO A 77 14.16 7.90 -3.44
CA PRO A 77 13.09 7.87 -4.41
C PRO A 77 11.85 8.62 -3.92
N ASN A 78 11.18 9.29 -4.86
CA ASN A 78 9.94 9.99 -4.62
C ASN A 78 8.77 9.23 -5.26
N PHE A 79 7.99 8.53 -4.44
CA PHE A 79 6.86 7.72 -4.90
C PHE A 79 5.56 8.52 -5.12
N ILE A 80 5.58 9.81 -4.81
CA ILE A 80 4.43 10.71 -4.96
C ILE A 80 4.59 11.59 -6.20
N ARG A 81 5.76 11.59 -6.84
CA ARG A 81 5.98 12.31 -8.09
C ARG A 81 4.90 11.96 -9.14
N GLY A 82 4.33 12.98 -9.78
CA GLY A 82 3.25 12.81 -10.76
C GLY A 82 1.86 12.70 -10.14
N LYS A 83 1.71 12.94 -8.84
CA LYS A 83 0.42 12.99 -8.13
C LYS A 83 -0.06 14.41 -7.85
N GLU A 84 0.64 15.41 -8.37
CA GLU A 84 0.23 16.81 -8.32
C GLU A 84 -1.19 16.98 -8.90
N GLY A 85 -1.98 17.84 -8.27
CA GLY A 85 -3.39 18.08 -8.61
C GLY A 85 -4.36 17.00 -8.13
N ARG A 86 -3.93 16.05 -7.28
CA ARG A 86 -4.79 14.98 -6.74
C ARG A 86 -4.85 15.02 -5.22
N SER A 87 -6.01 14.64 -4.70
CA SER A 87 -6.16 14.37 -3.26
C SER A 87 -5.64 12.97 -2.94
N MET A 88 -4.77 12.89 -1.95
CA MET A 88 -4.15 11.64 -1.50
C MET A 88 -4.35 11.42 0.00
N ILE A 89 -4.40 10.15 0.39
CA ILE A 89 -4.54 9.75 1.79
C ILE A 89 -3.16 9.55 2.40
N PHE A 90 -2.96 10.18 3.56
CA PHE A 90 -1.76 10.06 4.37
C PHE A 90 -2.11 9.69 5.81
N TYR A 91 -1.21 8.99 6.47
CA TYR A 91 -1.38 8.55 7.85
C TYR A 91 -0.29 9.10 8.77
N SER A 92 -0.62 9.31 10.05
CA SER A 92 0.34 9.66 11.09
C SER A 92 0.04 8.87 12.36
N LYS A 93 1.09 8.42 13.05
CA LYS A 93 0.97 7.89 14.43
C LYS A 93 0.99 9.01 15.47
N GLU A 94 1.57 10.15 15.11
CA GLU A 94 1.73 11.29 16.00
C GLU A 94 0.51 12.20 15.95
N LYS A 95 0.14 12.73 17.12
CA LYS A 95 -0.90 13.74 17.25
C LYS A 95 -0.46 15.01 16.57
N GLN A 96 -1.22 15.42 15.57
CA GLN A 96 -1.01 16.68 14.87
C GLN A 96 -1.88 17.79 15.47
N SER A 97 -1.57 19.04 15.11
CA SER A 97 -2.40 20.19 15.49
C SER A 97 -3.84 19.99 14.99
N SER A 98 -4.83 20.38 15.78
CA SER A 98 -6.23 20.34 15.36
C SER A 98 -6.56 21.39 14.29
N ASP A 99 -5.75 22.45 14.17
CA ASP A 99 -5.93 23.54 13.21
C ASP A 99 -5.18 23.28 11.88
N LEU A 100 -5.34 22.08 11.33
CA LEU A 100 -4.76 21.73 10.02
C LEU A 100 -5.78 21.79 8.89
N LEU A 101 -7.08 21.66 9.20
CA LEU A 101 -8.13 21.59 8.18
C LEU A 101 -8.19 22.89 7.36
N ASN A 102 -8.25 22.76 6.04
CA ASN A 102 -8.23 23.85 5.06
C ASN A 102 -6.97 24.74 5.10
N LYS A 103 -5.90 24.30 5.77
CA LYS A 103 -4.61 25.00 5.78
C LYS A 103 -3.71 24.55 4.65
N GLU A 104 -2.86 25.47 4.19
CA GLU A 104 -1.75 25.10 3.32
C GLU A 104 -0.63 24.53 4.17
N VAL A 105 -0.14 23.36 3.78
CA VAL A 105 0.85 22.61 4.55
C VAL A 105 2.04 22.22 3.69
N LYS A 106 3.20 22.16 4.34
CA LYS A 106 4.38 21.46 3.88
C LYS A 106 4.50 20.17 4.69
N ALA A 107 4.52 19.01 4.04
CA ALA A 107 4.63 17.73 4.71
C ALA A 107 5.79 16.90 4.16
N VAL A 108 6.57 16.31 5.06
CA VAL A 108 7.57 15.30 4.74
C VAL A 108 6.91 13.94 4.89
N VAL A 109 6.93 13.16 3.82
CA VAL A 109 6.19 11.91 3.73
C VAL A 109 7.05 10.79 3.17
N GLU A 110 6.70 9.58 3.55
CA GLU A 110 7.33 8.35 3.07
C GLU A 110 6.24 7.31 2.75
N TYR A 111 6.62 6.28 2.00
CA TYR A 111 5.74 5.17 1.69
C TYR A 111 6.23 3.97 2.48
N ARG A 112 5.39 3.42 3.37
CA ARG A 112 5.73 2.22 4.12
C ARG A 112 4.84 1.09 3.65
N GLY A 113 5.45 0.02 3.15
CA GLY A 113 4.72 -1.14 2.64
C GLY A 113 5.62 -2.35 2.47
N ASP A 114 4.96 -3.49 2.27
CA ASP A 114 5.56 -4.78 1.92
C ASP A 114 4.92 -5.31 0.62
N GLU A 115 5.18 -6.58 0.31
CA GLU A 115 4.60 -7.29 -0.85
C GLU A 115 3.07 -7.34 -0.89
N ARG A 116 2.37 -7.01 0.21
CA ARG A 116 0.90 -6.98 0.30
C ARG A 116 0.32 -5.59 0.07
N GLY A 117 1.18 -4.57 -0.11
CA GLY A 117 0.82 -3.18 -0.35
C GLY A 117 1.48 -2.24 0.64
N GLY A 118 1.21 -0.94 0.48
CA GLY A 118 1.78 0.09 1.36
C GLY A 118 0.93 1.34 1.42
N LEU A 119 1.27 2.18 2.39
CA LEU A 119 0.54 3.39 2.72
C LEU A 119 1.52 4.57 2.81
N PHE A 120 1.02 5.78 2.57
CA PHE A 120 1.80 6.99 2.74
C PHE A 120 1.70 7.50 4.18
N TRP A 121 2.85 7.84 4.76
CA TRP A 121 2.98 8.27 6.14
C TRP A 121 3.57 9.66 6.22
N ILE A 122 3.02 10.49 7.08
CA ILE A 122 3.55 11.80 7.44
C ILE A 122 4.60 11.61 8.52
N LYS A 123 5.84 12.01 8.23
CA LYS A 123 6.92 12.13 9.23
C LYS A 123 6.88 13.49 9.91
N LYS A 124 6.54 14.54 9.15
CA LYS A 124 6.48 15.91 9.64
C LYS A 124 5.47 16.70 8.81
N ILE A 125 4.71 17.58 9.46
CA ILE A 125 3.77 18.48 8.79
C ILE A 125 3.85 19.86 9.45
N GLU A 126 3.90 20.90 8.63
CA GLU A 126 3.98 22.29 9.05
C GLU A 126 2.96 23.11 8.27
N VAL A 127 2.24 23.99 8.97
CA VAL A 127 1.35 24.96 8.33
C VAL A 127 2.20 26.09 7.76
N ILE A 128 1.98 26.39 6.49
CA ILE A 128 2.65 27.50 5.78
C ILE A 128 1.69 28.66 5.52
N LYS A 129 0.37 28.43 5.59
CA LYS A 129 -0.66 29.48 5.46
C LYS A 129 -2.01 29.07 6.07
#